data_AF-A0A833YYH2-F1
#
_entry.id   AF-A0A833YYH2-F1
#
_cell.length_a   1.000
_cell.length_b   1.000
_cell.length_c   1.000
_cell.angle_alpha   90.00
_cell.angle_beta   90.00
_cell.angle_gamma   90.00
#
_symmetry.space_group_name_H-M   'P 1'
#
loop_
_entity.id
_entity.type
_entity.pdbx_description
1 polymer ?
#
loop_
_entity_poly.entity_id
_entity_poly.type
_entity_poly.pdbx_seq_one_letter_code
_entity_poly.pdbx_strand_id
1 'polypeptide(L)'
;MIAIVALGKLLEPLQKSVLAAVVIANLKGMFMQVCDIPRLWRQNKIDAVIWVFTCIMSIILGLDLGLLSGLVFGLLTVVLRVQFPSWNGLGSILSTDIYKSTKNYKNVSAFVRYLLDWGLLAWITYFSSSILETK
;
A
#
# COMPACT_ATOMS: atom_id res chain seq x y z
N MET A 1 -35.26 -22.61 -3.17
CA MET A 1 -34.64 -23.34 -4.31
C MET A 1 -35.46 -23.19 -5.61
N ILE A 2 -36.78 -23.40 -5.59
CA ILE A 2 -37.65 -23.28 -6.79
C ILE A 2 -37.71 -21.85 -7.36
N ALA A 3 -37.79 -20.82 -6.51
CA ALA A 3 -37.87 -19.42 -6.96
C ALA A 3 -36.64 -18.99 -7.78
N ILE A 4 -35.43 -19.42 -7.41
CA ILE A 4 -34.18 -19.06 -8.10
C ILE A 4 -34.09 -19.74 -9.47
N VAL A 5 -34.56 -20.99 -9.59
CA VAL A 5 -34.54 -21.74 -10.86
C VAL A 5 -35.59 -21.21 -11.85
N ALA A 6 -36.79 -20.87 -11.36
CA ALA A 6 -37.87 -20.33 -12.19
C ALA A 6 -37.60 -18.89 -12.63
N LEU A 7 -37.11 -18.03 -11.72
CA LEU A 7 -36.78 -16.64 -12.02
C LEU A 7 -35.44 -16.51 -12.77
N GLY A 8 -34.47 -17.39 -12.52
CA GLY A 8 -33.14 -17.33 -13.13
C GLY A 8 -33.15 -17.37 -14.67
N LYS A 9 -34.08 -18.11 -15.28
CA LYS A 9 -34.23 -18.20 -16.75
C LYS A 9 -34.83 -16.94 -17.38
N LEU A 10 -35.70 -16.22 -16.65
CA LEU A 10 -36.33 -15.00 -17.15
C LEU A 10 -35.50 -13.75 -16.83
N LEU A 11 -34.70 -13.80 -15.76
CA LEU A 11 -33.84 -12.71 -15.29
C LEU A 11 -32.37 -12.85 -15.73
N GLU A 12 -31.98 -13.87 -16.49
CA GLU A 12 -30.59 -14.04 -16.95
C GLU A 12 -29.99 -12.76 -17.61
N PRO A 13 -30.69 -12.07 -18.54
CA PRO A 13 -30.20 -10.80 -19.09
C PRO A 13 -30.33 -9.63 -18.10
N LEU A 14 -31.33 -9.64 -17.22
CA LEU A 14 -31.59 -8.56 -16.25
C LEU A 14 -30.56 -8.57 -15.10
N GLN A 15 -30.25 -9.74 -14.56
CA GLN A 15 -29.33 -9.95 -13.43
C GLN A 15 -27.88 -9.65 -13.83
N LYS A 16 -27.48 -9.92 -15.08
CA LYS A 16 -26.18 -9.49 -15.62
C LYS A 16 -26.04 -7.96 -15.62
N SER A 17 -27.10 -7.25 -16.03
CA SER A 17 -27.14 -5.78 -16.03
C SER A 17 -27.08 -5.21 -14.60
N VAL A 18 -27.82 -5.78 -13.66
CA VAL A 18 -27.79 -5.36 -12.25
C VAL A 18 -26.42 -5.63 -11.62
N LEU A 19 -25.80 -6.78 -11.88
CA LEU A 19 -24.46 -7.09 -11.38
C LEU A 19 -23.42 -6.09 -11.94
N ALA A 20 -23.50 -5.78 -13.24
CA ALA A 20 -22.64 -4.76 -13.86
C ALA A 20 -22.88 -3.37 -13.26
N ALA A 21 -24.14 -2.97 -13.04
CA ALA A 21 -24.48 -1.68 -12.44
C ALA A 21 -23.95 -1.56 -10.99
N VAL A 22 -24.03 -2.63 -10.20
CA VAL A 22 -23.47 -2.68 -8.84
C VAL A 22 -21.94 -2.59 -8.87
N VAL A 23 -21.28 -3.31 -9.80
CA VAL A 23 -19.82 -3.20 -9.98
C VAL A 23 -19.43 -1.78 -10.38
N ILE A 24 -20.15 -1.15 -11.32
CA ILE A 24 -19.90 0.23 -11.74
C ILE A 24 -20.15 1.22 -10.59
N ALA A 25 -21.19 1.01 -9.77
CA ALA A 25 -21.47 1.84 -8.60
C ALA A 25 -20.34 1.75 -7.55
N ASN A 26 -19.81 0.54 -7.30
CA ASN A 26 -18.65 0.33 -6.43
C ASN A 26 -17.37 0.92 -7.01
N LEU A 27 -17.15 0.75 -8.32
CA LEU A 27 -16.00 1.31 -9.01
C LEU A 27 -16.05 2.84 -9.05
N LYS A 28 -17.23 3.46 -9.13
CA LYS A 28 -17.38 4.92 -9.09
C LYS A 28 -16.80 5.52 -7.81
N GLY A 29 -17.00 4.85 -6.67
CA GLY A 29 -16.41 5.25 -5.40
C GLY A 29 -14.89 5.19 -5.42
N MET A 30 -14.33 4.12 -6.00
CA MET A 30 -12.88 3.94 -6.14
C MET A 30 -12.26 4.91 -7.16
N PHE A 31 -12.95 5.21 -8.27
CA PHE A 31 -12.50 6.14 -9.30
C PHE A 31 -12.45 7.59 -8.81
N MET A 32 -13.32 7.95 -7.85
CA MET A 32 -13.28 9.27 -7.23
C MET A 32 -11.99 9.49 -6.44
N GLN A 33 -11.46 8.44 -5.78
CA GLN A 33 -10.14 8.45 -5.16
C GLN A 33 -8.99 8.53 -6.18
N VAL A 34 -9.14 7.92 -7.37
CA VAL A 34 -8.17 8.08 -8.46
C VAL A 34 -8.07 9.53 -8.93
N CYS A 35 -9.20 10.24 -8.96
CA CYS A 35 -9.21 11.67 -9.30
C CYS A 35 -8.59 12.57 -8.22
N ASP A 36 -8.42 12.09 -6.99
CA ASP A 36 -7.72 12.79 -5.91
C ASP A 36 -6.20 12.49 -5.87
N ILE A 37 -5.70 11.51 -6.64
CA ILE A 37 -4.26 11.23 -6.80
C ILE A 37 -3.43 12.45 -7.25
N PRO A 38 -3.90 13.33 -8.17
CA PRO A 38 -3.15 14.53 -8.57
C PRO A 38 -3.00 15.53 -7.41
N ARG A 39 -3.99 15.58 -6.52
CA ARG A 39 -3.96 16.41 -5.31
C ARG A 39 -2.96 15.83 -4.30
N LEU A 40 -2.91 14.51 -4.17
CA LEU A 40 -1.96 13.79 -3.31
C LEU A 40 -0.50 13.89 -3.81
N TRP A 41 -0.29 13.92 -5.12
CA TRP A 41 1.04 14.05 -5.75
C TRP A 41 1.78 15.32 -5.31
N ARG A 42 1.03 16.39 -5.00
CA ARG A 42 1.59 17.66 -4.52
C ARG A 42 2.10 17.58 -3.08
N GLN A 43 1.67 16.57 -2.32
CA GLN A 43 1.95 16.43 -0.88
C GLN A 43 2.89 15.25 -0.58
N ASN A 44 2.71 14.08 -1.21
CA ASN A 44 3.59 12.93 -1.03
C ASN A 44 3.81 12.14 -2.33
N LYS A 45 4.90 12.47 -3.05
CA LYS A 45 5.23 11.90 -4.36
C LYS A 45 5.45 10.37 -4.31
N ILE A 46 6.01 9.85 -3.21
CA ILE A 46 6.35 8.43 -3.06
C ILE A 46 5.08 7.56 -3.03
N ASP A 47 4.09 7.93 -2.22
CA ASP A 47 2.86 7.14 -2.07
C ASP A 47 2.02 7.17 -3.36
N ALA A 48 2.02 8.30 -4.07
CA ALA A 48 1.36 8.41 -5.38
C ALA A 48 2.00 7.49 -6.43
N VAL A 49 3.34 7.36 -6.45
CA VAL A 49 4.05 6.47 -7.37
C VAL A 49 3.74 5.00 -7.08
N ILE A 50 3.73 4.58 -5.81
CA ILE A 50 3.37 3.21 -5.42
C ILE A 50 1.94 2.89 -5.88
N TRP A 51 1.03 3.83 -5.67
CA TRP A 51 -0.37 3.67 -6.06
C TRP A 51 -0.54 3.50 -7.59
N VAL A 52 0.08 4.38 -8.38
CA VAL A 52 0.03 4.30 -9.85
C VAL A 52 0.69 3.01 -10.35
N PHE A 53 1.84 2.64 -9.79
CA PHE A 53 2.54 1.40 -10.15
C PHE A 53 1.66 0.16 -9.90
N THR A 54 1.04 0.08 -8.72
CA THR A 54 0.15 -1.04 -8.36
C THR A 54 -1.07 -1.11 -9.27
N CYS A 55 -1.66 0.04 -9.62
CA CYS A 55 -2.80 0.11 -10.52
C CYS A 55 -2.45 -0.39 -11.93
N ILE A 56 -1.31 0.05 -12.48
CA ILE A 56 -0.82 -0.39 -13.79
C ILE A 56 -0.52 -1.90 -13.78
N MET A 57 0.17 -2.39 -12.75
CA MET A 57 0.47 -3.82 -12.62
C MET A 57 -0.80 -4.68 -12.50
N SER A 58 -1.82 -4.19 -11.80
CA SER A 58 -3.12 -4.88 -11.69
C SER A 58 -3.88 -4.95 -13.01
N ILE A 59 -3.76 -3.93 -13.86
CA ILE A 59 -4.38 -3.94 -15.20
C ILE A 59 -3.65 -4.93 -16.13
N ILE A 60 -2.32 -5.04 -16.04
CA ILE A 60 -1.51 -5.88 -16.94
C ILE A 60 -1.50 -7.35 -16.49
N LEU A 61 -1.26 -7.62 -15.21
CA LEU A 61 -1.06 -8.97 -14.65
C LEU A 61 -2.34 -9.58 -14.08
N GLY A 62 -3.40 -8.78 -13.92
CA GLY A 62 -4.60 -9.14 -13.20
C GLY A 62 -4.58 -8.66 -11.74
N LEU A 63 -5.77 -8.51 -11.16
CA LEU A 63 -5.98 -7.85 -9.87
C LEU A 63 -5.27 -8.55 -8.70
N ASP A 64 -5.17 -9.88 -8.73
CA ASP A 64 -4.55 -10.69 -7.69
C ASP A 64 -3.02 -10.49 -7.63
N LEU A 65 -2.35 -10.69 -8.78
CA LEU A 65 -0.90 -10.53 -8.90
C LEU A 65 -0.47 -9.06 -8.81
N GLY A 66 -1.27 -8.15 -9.37
CA GLY A 66 -1.01 -6.71 -9.29
C GLY A 66 -1.01 -6.21 -7.85
N LEU A 67 -1.98 -6.62 -7.05
CA LEU A 67 -2.05 -6.26 -5.63
C LEU A 67 -0.86 -6.83 -4.85
N LEU A 68 -0.51 -8.11 -5.08
CA LEU A 68 0.65 -8.73 -4.44
C LEU A 68 1.95 -7.98 -4.78
N SER A 69 2.15 -7.63 -6.04
CA SER A 69 3.32 -6.87 -6.48
C SER A 69 3.39 -5.46 -5.86
N GLY A 70 2.25 -4.77 -5.75
CA GLY A 70 2.15 -3.46 -5.12
C GLY A 70 2.42 -3.50 -3.62
N LEU A 71 1.95 -4.55 -2.94
CA LEU A 71 2.23 -4.79 -1.52
C LEU A 71 3.73 -4.98 -1.28
N VAL A 72 4.39 -5.84 -2.07
CA VAL A 72 5.84 -6.08 -1.98
C VAL A 72 6.61 -4.79 -2.25
N PHE A 73 6.24 -4.04 -3.29
CA PHE A 73 6.89 -2.77 -3.64
C PHE A 73 6.68 -1.67 -2.57
N GLY A 74 5.49 -1.60 -1.99
CA GLY A 74 5.17 -0.69 -0.89
C GLY A 74 5.96 -1.01 0.37
N LEU A 75 6.03 -2.29 0.75
CA LEU A 75 6.86 -2.77 1.86
C LEU A 75 8.34 -2.46 1.63
N LEU A 76 8.86 -2.74 0.42
CA LEU A 76 10.23 -2.43 0.06
C LEU A 76 10.51 -0.93 0.20
N THR A 77 9.59 -0.08 -0.25
CA THR A 77 9.74 1.38 -0.13
C THR A 77 9.72 1.86 1.32
N VAL A 78 8.90 1.25 2.19
CA VAL A 78 8.89 1.55 3.64
C VAL A 78 10.22 1.12 4.27
N VAL A 79 10.71 -0.08 3.96
CA VAL A 79 12.01 -0.57 4.44
C VAL A 79 13.13 0.36 3.98
N LEU A 80 13.14 0.76 2.71
CA LEU A 80 14.11 1.71 2.18
C LEU A 80 14.00 3.08 2.87
N ARG A 81 12.79 3.58 3.16
CA ARG A 81 12.61 4.85 3.90
C ARG A 81 13.15 4.76 5.33
N VAL A 82 12.95 3.62 5.99
CA VAL A 82 13.41 3.38 7.37
C VAL A 82 14.92 3.16 7.43
N GLN A 83 15.50 2.49 6.43
CA GLN A 83 16.94 2.21 6.38
C GLN A 83 17.76 3.36 5.77
N PHE A 84 17.19 4.18 4.88
CA PHE A 84 17.84 5.33 4.24
C PHE A 84 17.24 6.71 4.58
N PRO A 85 17.01 7.09 5.86
CA PRO A 85 16.65 8.46 6.22
C PRO A 85 17.83 9.45 6.05
N SER A 86 19.05 8.94 5.79
CA SER A 86 20.30 9.71 5.77
C SER A 86 20.77 10.16 4.39
N TRP A 87 20.01 9.89 3.32
CA TRP A 87 20.35 10.36 1.96
C TRP A 87 19.58 11.61 1.53
N ASN A 88 19.02 12.35 2.49
CA ASN A 88 18.68 13.77 2.33
C ASN A 88 19.80 14.66 2.87
N GLY A 89 21.05 14.29 2.56
CA GLY A 89 22.17 15.21 2.63
C GLY A 89 22.22 16.04 1.36
N LEU A 90 22.07 17.36 1.51
CA LEU A 90 22.53 18.41 0.60
C LEU A 90 21.66 18.68 -0.65
N GLY A 91 20.45 19.19 -0.42
CA GLY A 91 19.94 20.27 -1.26
C GLY A 91 20.23 21.60 -0.57
N SER A 92 21.23 22.34 -1.05
CA SER A 92 21.46 23.74 -0.66
C SER A 92 20.19 24.55 -0.97
N ILE A 93 19.37 24.81 0.05
CA ILE A 93 18.42 25.93 0.00
C ILE A 93 19.23 27.12 0.49
N LEU A 94 19.85 27.77 -0.50
CA LEU A 94 20.42 29.10 -0.39
C LEU A 94 19.33 30.00 0.22
N SER A 95 19.57 30.47 1.44
CA SER A 95 18.84 31.56 2.09
C SER A 95 17.44 31.22 2.64
N THR A 96 17.36 30.46 3.74
CA THR A 96 16.33 30.69 4.77
C THR A 96 16.78 30.14 6.12
N ASP A 97 16.85 31.03 7.10
CA ASP A 97 17.26 30.80 8.49
C ASP A 97 16.19 30.02 9.27
N ILE A 98 16.00 28.73 8.93
CA ILE A 98 15.13 27.84 9.69
C ILE A 98 15.92 26.60 10.13
N TYR A 99 16.63 26.77 11.24
CA TYR A 99 17.23 25.70 12.02
C TYR A 99 16.12 24.84 12.69
N LYS A 100 15.42 24.00 11.93
CA LYS A 100 14.61 22.91 12.53
C LYS A 100 15.50 21.71 12.80
N SER A 101 15.86 21.55 14.08
CA SER A 101 16.65 20.50 14.72
C SER A 101 16.75 19.16 13.96
N THR A 102 17.85 19.00 13.21
CA THR A 102 18.26 17.74 12.56
C THR A 102 18.61 16.64 13.58
N LYS A 103 18.84 17.01 14.86
CA LYS A 103 19.15 16.08 15.95
C LYS A 103 17.96 15.15 16.28
N ASN A 104 16.72 15.65 16.18
CA ASN A 104 15.53 14.84 16.45
C ASN A 104 15.27 13.80 15.36
N TYR A 105 15.54 14.11 14.08
CA TYR A 105 15.38 13.15 12.98
C TYR A 105 16.38 11.99 13.04
N LYS A 106 17.63 12.26 13.44
CA LYS A 106 18.63 11.19 13.68
C LYS A 106 18.27 10.27 14.84
N ASN A 107 17.68 10.82 15.91
CA ASN A 107 17.25 10.01 17.06
C ASN A 107 16.05 9.13 16.70
N VAL A 108 15.05 9.68 16.01
CA VAL A 108 13.87 8.93 15.56
C VAL A 108 14.25 7.82 14.57
N SER A 109 15.15 8.06 13.61
CA SER A 109 15.59 7.01 12.69
C SER A 109 16.39 5.91 13.37
N ALA A 110 17.28 6.26 14.30
CA ALA A 110 18.01 5.28 15.10
C ALA A 110 17.05 4.46 15.97
N PHE A 111 16.11 5.10 16.65
CA PHE A 111 15.09 4.45 17.47
C PHE A 111 14.21 3.49 16.66
N VAL A 112 13.71 3.91 15.49
CA VAL A 112 12.93 3.04 14.59
C VAL A 112 13.77 1.87 14.10
N ARG A 113 15.06 2.07 13.79
CA ARG A 113 15.96 1.00 13.39
C ARG A 113 16.20 -0.02 14.50
N TYR A 114 16.38 0.43 15.74
CA TYR A 114 16.46 -0.46 16.91
C TYR A 114 15.16 -1.21 17.17
N LEU A 115 14.02 -0.55 17.00
CA LEU A 115 12.70 -1.15 17.22
C LEU A 115 12.37 -2.20 16.15
N LEU A 116 12.79 -1.96 14.90
CA LEU A 116 12.67 -2.94 13.82
C LEU A 116 13.59 -4.14 14.02
N ASP A 117 14.83 -3.91 14.46
CA ASP A 117 15.80 -4.97 14.80
C ASP A 117 15.28 -5.84 15.95
N TRP A 118 14.81 -5.23 17.04
CA TRP A 118 14.18 -5.93 18.16
C TRP A 118 12.88 -6.64 17.78
N GLY A 119 12.04 -6.02 16.95
CA GLY A 119 10.80 -6.63 16.47
C GLY A 119 11.05 -7.85 15.59
N LEU A 120 12.08 -7.80 14.74
CA LEU A 120 12.49 -8.93 13.89
C LEU A 120 13.10 -10.06 14.72
N LEU A 121 13.97 -9.74 15.69
CA LEU A 121 14.55 -10.72 16.61
C LEU A 121 13.48 -11.38 17.47
N ALA A 122 12.50 -10.61 17.97
CA ALA A 122 11.36 -11.14 18.70
C ALA A 122 10.51 -12.07 17.83
N TRP A 123 10.25 -11.68 16.57
CA TRP A 123 9.49 -12.51 15.63
C TRP A 123 10.24 -13.79 15.24
N ILE A 124 11.55 -13.72 15.01
CA ILE A 124 12.40 -14.89 14.73
C ILE A 124 12.46 -15.82 15.95
N THR A 125 12.61 -15.26 17.14
CA THR A 125 12.63 -16.06 18.38
C THR A 125 11.28 -16.74 18.62
N TYR A 126 10.17 -16.02 18.40
CA TYR A 126 8.82 -16.56 18.50
C TYR A 126 8.57 -17.65 17.44
N PHE A 127 8.97 -17.41 16.20
CA PHE A 127 8.83 -18.36 15.09
C PHE A 127 9.69 -19.61 15.31
N SER A 128 10.92 -19.44 15.80
CA SER A 128 11.81 -20.55 16.18
C SER A 128 11.23 -21.35 17.35
N SER A 129 10.53 -20.70 18.28
CA SER A 129 9.88 -21.36 19.42
C SER A 129 8.67 -22.19 18.97
N SER A 130 7.83 -21.67 18.08
CA SER A 130 6.70 -22.42 17.50
C SER A 130 7.14 -23.66 16.69
N ILE A 131 8.31 -23.61 16.05
CA ILE A 131 8.88 -24.75 15.33
C ILE A 131 9.48 -25.80 16.29
N LEU A 132 10.04 -25.37 17.43
CA LEU A 132 10.61 -26.30 18.42
C LEU A 132 9.53 -27.05 19.21
N GLU A 133 8.37 -26.44 19.42
CA GLU A 133 7.26 -27.00 20.20
C GLU A 133 6.36 -27.97 19.41
N THR A 134 6.66 -28.17 18.13
CA THR A 134 5.96 -29.12 17.23
C THR A 134 6.76 -30.39 16.93
N LYS A 135 7.89 -30.63 17.63
CA LYS A 135 8.64 -31.89 17.64
C LYS A 135 8.66 -32.51 19.03
#